data_AF-A0A1Q6LAR0-F1
#
_entry.id   AF-A0A1Q6LAR0-F1
#
_cell.length_a   1.000
_cell.length_b   1.000
_cell.length_c   1.000
_cell.angle_alpha   90.00
_cell.angle_beta   90.00
_cell.angle_gamma   90.00
#
_symmetry.space_group_name_H-M   'P 1'
#
loop_
_entity.id
_entity.type
_entity.pdbx_description
1 polymer ?
#
loop_
_entity_poly.entity_id
_entity_poly.type
_entity_poly.pdbx_seq_one_letter_code
_entity_poly.pdbx_strand_id
1 'polypeptide(L)'
;MENVQGKHFSITDPKGVNTVIYQVYKTKKEFLKEYPKYTVERLEHSEEIRGDLNRKTFYVEDPAKDGNTLVILSFGQDKVVINTGLLLGDELRITKKPTPFKFTTLYSDKAEEYKEFKYTPNFKRPISIIDPETTEEVKPVLYFDEKTNEVKGKCKLKPYKSYFAFEIRDSE
;
A
#
# COMPACT_ATOMS: atom_id res chain seq x y z
N MET A 1 5.62 24.70 18.77
CA MET A 1 5.92 23.47 18.02
C MET A 1 4.74 22.55 18.23
N GLU A 2 3.89 22.32 17.22
CA GLU A 2 2.98 21.16 17.28
C GLU A 2 3.90 19.94 17.28
N ASN A 3 3.94 19.20 18.39
CA ASN A 3 4.65 17.93 18.45
C ASN A 3 3.97 17.02 17.42
N VAL A 4 4.61 16.82 16.27
CA VAL A 4 4.23 15.78 15.31
C VAL A 4 4.62 14.46 15.96
N GLN A 5 3.77 14.00 16.87
CA GLN A 5 3.94 12.70 17.50
C GLN A 5 3.30 11.68 16.58
N GLY A 6 4.15 10.93 15.88
CA GLY A 6 3.70 9.77 15.10
C GLY A 6 2.86 8.82 15.96
N LYS A 7 1.92 8.13 15.32
CA LYS A 7 1.11 7.10 15.96
C LYS A 7 1.64 5.72 15.62
N HIS A 8 1.31 4.74 16.45
CA HIS A 8 1.60 3.35 16.17
C HIS A 8 0.51 2.45 16.72
N PHE A 9 0.38 1.27 16.13
CA PHE A 9 -0.51 0.22 16.59
C PHE A 9 0.07 -1.14 16.24
N SER A 10 -0.31 -2.17 17.00
CA SER A 10 0.18 -3.53 16.75
C SER A 10 -0.91 -4.43 16.17
N ILE A 11 -0.52 -5.31 15.26
CA ILE A 11 -1.29 -6.49 14.85
C ILE A 11 -0.46 -7.73 15.20
N THR A 12 -1.12 -8.81 15.59
CA THR A 12 -0.44 -10.09 15.85
C THR A 12 -0.85 -11.07 14.77
N ASP A 13 0.12 -11.44 13.94
CA ASP A 13 -0.06 -12.42 12.89
C ASP A 13 0.06 -13.84 13.46
N PRO A 14 -0.89 -14.75 13.16
CA PRO A 14 -0.72 -16.16 13.42
C PRO A 14 0.33 -16.77 12.49
N LYS A 15 0.82 -17.96 12.83
CA LYS A 15 1.77 -18.72 12.01
C LYS A 15 1.30 -18.86 10.57
N GLY A 16 2.18 -18.53 9.62
CA GLY A 16 1.89 -18.64 8.18
C GLY A 16 1.04 -17.50 7.63
N VAL A 17 0.76 -16.47 8.42
CA VAL A 17 0.17 -15.20 7.97
C VAL A 17 1.21 -14.10 8.08
N ASN A 18 1.22 -13.21 7.10
CA ASN A 18 2.06 -12.04 7.11
C ASN A 18 1.24 -10.82 6.66
N THR A 19 1.05 -9.87 7.58
CA THR A 19 0.29 -8.65 7.34
C THR A 19 1.21 -7.51 6.94
N VAL A 20 0.77 -6.78 5.90
CA VAL A 20 1.33 -5.49 5.48
C VAL A 20 0.21 -4.46 5.44
N ILE A 21 0.54 -3.21 5.74
CA ILE A 21 -0.46 -2.13 5.82
C ILE A 21 -0.02 -0.97 4.96
N TYR A 22 -0.99 -0.39 4.26
CA TYR A 22 -0.82 0.79 3.43
C TYR A 22 -1.68 1.92 3.94
N GLN A 23 -1.12 3.11 4.04
CA GLN A 23 -1.91 4.32 4.19
C GLN A 23 -2.41 4.80 2.83
N VAL A 24 -3.68 5.17 2.77
CA VAL A 24 -4.31 5.75 1.58
C VAL A 24 -4.36 7.25 1.72
N TYR A 25 -3.87 7.95 0.70
CA TYR A 25 -3.93 9.40 0.58
C TYR A 25 -4.90 9.80 -0.52
N LYS A 26 -5.60 10.90 -0.30
CA LYS A 26 -6.47 11.52 -1.30
C LYS A 26 -5.84 12.82 -1.80
N THR A 27 -5.67 12.92 -3.10
CA THR A 27 -5.15 14.12 -3.75
C THR A 27 -6.14 15.28 -3.59
N LYS A 28 -5.63 16.48 -3.29
CA LYS A 28 -6.46 17.69 -3.15
C LYS A 28 -7.14 18.02 -4.48
N LYS A 29 -8.31 18.66 -4.41
CA LYS A 29 -9.14 18.93 -5.59
C LYS A 29 -8.41 19.71 -6.69
N GLU A 30 -7.58 20.69 -6.33
CA GLU A 30 -6.81 21.47 -7.31
C GLU A 30 -5.82 20.62 -8.14
N PHE A 31 -5.38 19.47 -7.61
CA PHE A 31 -4.36 18.60 -8.19
C PHE A 31 -4.91 17.36 -8.91
N LEU A 32 -6.23 17.16 -8.90
CA LEU A 32 -6.87 15.96 -9.48
C LEU A 32 -6.78 15.87 -11.01
N LYS A 33 -6.50 16.97 -11.70
CA LYS A 33 -6.29 16.96 -13.16
C LYS A 33 -4.96 16.36 -13.56
N GLU A 34 -3.95 16.47 -12.69
CA GLU A 34 -2.56 16.11 -12.98
C GLU A 34 -2.17 14.80 -12.31
N TYR A 35 -2.71 14.54 -11.12
CA TYR A 35 -2.31 13.44 -10.26
C TYR A 35 -3.45 12.46 -9.98
N PRO A 36 -3.14 11.18 -9.71
CA PRO A 36 -4.15 10.19 -9.37
C PRO A 36 -4.95 10.63 -8.14
N LYS A 37 -6.25 10.31 -8.14
CA LYS A 37 -7.16 10.66 -7.03
C LYS A 37 -6.73 10.08 -5.70
N TYR A 38 -6.26 8.83 -5.72
CA TYR A 38 -5.76 8.13 -4.54
C TYR A 38 -4.33 7.65 -4.78
N THR A 39 -3.52 7.72 -3.74
CA THR A 39 -2.19 7.12 -3.68
C THR A 39 -2.06 6.28 -2.42
N VAL A 40 -1.13 5.33 -2.44
CA VAL A 40 -0.87 4.41 -1.34
C VAL A 40 0.61 4.43 -0.97
N GLU A 41 0.88 4.22 0.31
CA GLU A 41 2.22 4.18 0.88
C GLU A 41 2.27 3.07 1.93
N ARG A 42 3.26 2.19 1.84
CA ARG A 42 3.44 1.11 2.82
C ARG A 42 3.86 1.71 4.16
N LEU A 43 3.22 1.28 5.24
CA LEU A 43 3.67 1.64 6.58
C LEU A 43 4.91 0.86 6.95
N GLU A 44 5.87 1.54 7.56
CA GLU A 44 7.00 0.92 8.24
C GLU A 44 6.52 0.19 9.48
N HIS A 45 7.21 -0.90 9.83
CA HIS A 45 6.87 -1.69 11.00
C HIS A 45 8.09 -2.36 11.64
N SER A 46 7.98 -2.63 12.93
CA SER A 46 8.88 -3.52 13.67
C SER A 46 8.19 -4.85 13.94
N GLU A 47 8.96 -5.91 14.10
CA GLU A 47 8.46 -7.27 14.35
C GLU A 47 9.04 -7.85 15.64
N GLU A 48 8.21 -8.61 16.37
CA GLU A 48 8.57 -9.32 17.59
C GLU A 48 7.97 -10.74 17.54
N ILE A 49 8.82 -11.75 17.46
CA ILE A 49 8.39 -13.15 17.47
C ILE A 49 8.04 -13.57 18.90
N ARG A 50 6.82 -14.08 19.08
CA ARG A 50 6.28 -14.56 20.36
C ARG A 50 5.76 -15.99 20.21
N GLY A 51 6.66 -16.97 20.32
CA GLY A 51 6.35 -18.37 20.04
C GLY A 51 6.04 -18.57 18.54
N ASP A 52 4.87 -19.10 18.23
CA ASP A 52 4.39 -19.24 16.84
C ASP A 52 3.69 -17.98 16.28
N LEU A 53 3.60 -16.90 17.06
CA LEU A 53 2.98 -15.63 16.66
C LEU A 53 4.05 -14.61 16.29
N ASN A 54 3.70 -13.69 15.38
CA ASN A 54 4.54 -12.53 15.06
C ASN A 54 3.78 -11.25 15.36
N ARG A 55 4.22 -10.48 16.35
CA ARG A 55 3.65 -9.17 16.66
C ARG A 55 4.32 -8.10 15.79
N LYS A 56 3.55 -7.47 14.92
CA LYS A 56 3.99 -6.34 14.10
C LYS A 56 3.49 -5.03 14.68
N THR A 57 4.36 -4.04 14.82
CA THR A 57 3.98 -2.68 15.24
C THR A 57 4.21 -1.72 14.08
N PHE A 58 3.12 -1.18 13.55
CA PHE A 58 3.12 -0.27 12.40
C PHE A 58 3.17 1.18 12.87
N TYR A 59 3.89 2.01 12.12
CA TYR A 59 4.11 3.42 12.43
C TYR A 59 3.42 4.32 11.40
N VAL A 60 2.75 5.36 11.88
CA VAL A 60 2.10 6.41 11.09
C VAL A 60 2.75 7.74 11.46
N GLU A 61 3.60 8.26 10.59
CA GLU A 61 4.45 9.42 10.87
C GLU A 61 3.64 10.73 10.97
N ASP A 62 2.74 10.97 10.02
CA ASP A 62 1.87 12.16 9.95
C ASP A 62 0.38 11.77 10.13
N PRO A 63 -0.07 11.55 11.37
CA PRO A 63 -1.47 11.24 11.64
C PRO A 63 -2.36 12.46 11.32
N ALA A 64 -3.37 12.25 10.48
CA ALA A 64 -4.28 13.32 10.07
C ALA A 64 -5.32 13.60 11.18
N LYS A 65 -5.70 14.87 11.35
CA LYS A 65 -6.72 15.28 12.34
C LYS A 65 -8.05 14.54 12.16
N ASP A 66 -8.46 14.30 10.91
CA ASP A 66 -9.70 13.59 10.55
C ASP A 66 -9.51 12.07 10.40
N GLY A 67 -8.34 11.57 10.77
CA GLY A 67 -7.96 10.16 10.71
C GLY A 67 -7.33 9.72 9.39
N ASN A 68 -6.61 8.59 9.45
CA ASN A 68 -5.86 8.01 8.34
C ASN A 68 -6.58 6.76 7.84
N THR A 69 -6.89 6.71 6.54
CA THR A 69 -7.46 5.51 5.93
C THR A 69 -6.34 4.50 5.67
N LEU A 70 -6.51 3.28 6.14
CA LEU A 70 -5.54 2.20 6.04
C LEU A 70 -6.13 1.02 5.25
N VAL A 71 -5.33 0.43 4.38
CA VAL A 71 -5.59 -0.86 3.73
C VAL A 71 -4.70 -1.88 4.41
N ILE A 72 -5.31 -2.93 4.95
CA ILE A 72 -4.65 -4.00 5.69
C ILE A 72 -4.73 -5.25 4.80
N LEU A 73 -3.57 -5.76 4.40
CA LEU A 73 -3.45 -6.95 3.56
C LEU A 73 -2.78 -8.05 4.37
N SER A 74 -3.53 -9.07 4.73
CA SER A 74 -3.01 -10.25 5.42
C SER A 74 -2.85 -11.40 4.43
N PHE A 75 -1.60 -11.71 4.11
CA PHE A 75 -1.22 -12.78 3.19
C PHE A 75 -1.15 -14.10 3.96
N GLY A 76 -2.00 -15.06 3.61
CA GLY A 76 -1.89 -16.45 4.04
C GLY A 76 -1.33 -17.32 2.92
N GLN A 77 -1.32 -18.64 3.13
CA GLN A 77 -0.73 -19.59 2.18
C GLN A 77 -1.41 -19.57 0.80
N ASP A 78 -2.73 -19.42 0.75
CA ASP A 78 -3.55 -19.59 -0.46
C ASP A 78 -4.49 -18.41 -0.74
N LYS A 79 -4.50 -17.39 0.13
CA LYS A 79 -5.44 -16.27 0.06
C LYS A 79 -4.85 -14.99 0.64
N VAL A 80 -5.39 -13.86 0.18
CA VAL A 80 -5.14 -12.54 0.75
C VAL A 80 -6.44 -12.03 1.34
N VAL A 81 -6.42 -11.71 2.64
CA VAL A 81 -7.54 -11.03 3.29
C VAL A 81 -7.31 -9.52 3.20
N ILE A 82 -8.28 -8.81 2.62
CA ILE A 82 -8.23 -7.37 2.45
C ILE A 82 -9.22 -6.74 3.42
N ASN A 83 -8.72 -5.93 4.34
CA ASN A 83 -9.53 -5.09 5.21
C ASN A 83 -9.19 -3.62 4.97
N THR A 84 -10.16 -2.73 5.21
CA THR A 84 -9.88 -1.30 5.33
C THR A 84 -10.15 -0.88 6.77
N GLY A 85 -9.32 0.03 7.28
CA GLY A 85 -9.49 0.65 8.59
C GLY A 85 -9.40 2.16 8.53
N LEU A 86 -9.91 2.82 9.56
CA LEU A 86 -9.70 4.23 9.84
C LEU A 86 -8.98 4.34 11.19
N LEU A 87 -7.76 4.87 11.18
CA LEU A 87 -7.06 5.27 12.39
C LEU A 87 -7.52 6.68 12.77
N LEU A 88 -8.33 6.82 13.81
CA LEU A 88 -8.88 8.10 14.26
C LEU A 88 -8.63 8.25 15.77
N GLY A 89 -7.99 9.34 16.16
CA GLY A 89 -7.48 9.44 17.53
C GLY A 89 -6.55 8.25 17.80
N ASP A 90 -6.75 7.54 18.90
CA ASP A 90 -5.91 6.41 19.29
C ASP A 90 -6.56 5.04 18.98
N GLU A 91 -7.59 5.05 18.14
CA GLU A 91 -8.34 3.84 17.78
C GLU A 91 -8.21 3.52 16.29
N LEU A 92 -7.89 2.25 15.99
CA LEU A 92 -8.04 1.68 14.66
C LEU A 92 -9.41 1.02 14.55
N ARG A 93 -10.27 1.57 13.69
CA ARG A 93 -11.62 1.05 13.43
C ARG A 93 -11.67 0.37 12.07
N ILE A 94 -11.90 -0.94 12.04
CA ILE A 94 -12.11 -1.68 10.79
C ILE A 94 -13.46 -1.25 10.18
N THR A 95 -13.43 -0.74 8.95
CA THR A 95 -14.64 -0.28 8.28
C THR A 95 -15.36 -1.43 7.58
N LYS A 96 -16.69 -1.43 7.68
CA LYS A 96 -17.58 -2.28 6.87
C LYS A 96 -18.00 -1.61 5.56
N LYS A 97 -17.70 -0.32 5.38
CA LYS A 97 -18.01 0.40 4.15
C LYS A 97 -17.13 -0.17 3.03
N PRO A 98 -17.71 -0.50 1.86
CA PRO A 98 -16.93 -0.91 0.70
C PRO A 98 -15.96 0.21 0.32
N THR A 99 -14.67 -0.06 0.40
CA THR A 99 -13.64 0.77 -0.21
C THR A 99 -13.52 0.34 -1.66
N PRO A 100 -13.57 1.27 -2.62
CA PRO A 100 -13.51 0.87 -4.01
C PRO A 100 -12.05 0.52 -4.32
N PHE A 101 -11.83 -0.79 -4.33
CA PHE A 101 -10.53 -1.45 -4.28
C PHE A 101 -10.44 -2.35 -5.51
N LYS A 102 -9.45 -2.11 -6.35
CA LYS A 102 -9.16 -2.95 -7.51
C LYS A 102 -7.89 -3.71 -7.23
N PHE A 103 -7.94 -5.03 -7.40
CA PHE A 103 -6.78 -5.90 -7.33
C PHE A 103 -6.72 -6.84 -8.52
N THR A 104 -5.52 -7.30 -8.80
CA THR A 104 -5.25 -8.28 -9.84
C THR A 104 -4.09 -9.16 -9.44
N THR A 105 -4.17 -10.43 -9.80
CA THR A 105 -3.01 -11.32 -9.79
C THR A 105 -2.29 -11.15 -11.11
N LEU A 106 -0.98 -10.96 -11.06
CA LEU A 106 -0.11 -10.83 -12.23
C LEU A 106 0.77 -12.07 -12.29
N TYR A 107 0.86 -12.68 -13.46
CA TYR A 107 1.76 -13.79 -13.73
C TYR A 107 2.25 -13.67 -15.16
N SER A 108 3.55 -13.90 -15.37
CA SER A 108 4.17 -13.88 -16.69
C SER A 108 5.20 -15.01 -16.77
N ASP A 109 5.27 -15.70 -17.90
CA ASP A 109 6.29 -16.70 -18.21
C ASP A 109 7.63 -16.05 -18.60
N LYS A 110 7.61 -14.73 -18.84
CA LYS A 110 8.75 -13.92 -19.26
C LYS A 110 8.94 -12.73 -18.32
N ALA A 111 10.12 -12.12 -18.37
CA ALA A 111 10.33 -10.86 -17.70
C ALA A 111 9.47 -9.78 -18.39
N GLU A 112 8.69 -9.04 -17.62
CA GLU A 112 7.71 -8.09 -18.14
C GLU A 112 7.75 -6.77 -17.35
N GLU A 113 7.52 -5.66 -18.04
CA GLU A 113 7.33 -4.37 -17.41
C GLU A 113 5.86 -4.13 -17.14
N TYR A 114 5.51 -3.86 -15.88
CA TYR A 114 4.14 -3.66 -15.45
C TYR A 114 4.13 -2.72 -14.24
N LYS A 115 3.26 -1.74 -14.11
CA LYS A 115 2.51 -0.97 -15.11
C LYS A 115 3.15 0.42 -15.09
N GLU A 116 3.08 1.18 -16.18
CA GLU A 116 3.52 2.59 -16.14
C GLU A 116 2.52 3.43 -15.31
N PHE A 117 3.03 4.22 -14.35
CA PHE A 117 2.23 5.14 -13.55
C PHE A 117 3.00 6.41 -13.20
N LYS A 118 2.25 7.49 -12.94
CA LYS A 118 2.78 8.79 -12.52
C LYS A 118 2.95 8.84 -11.00
N TYR A 119 3.96 9.59 -10.56
CA TYR A 119 4.14 9.94 -9.15
C TYR A 119 3.56 11.31 -8.83
N THR A 120 3.05 11.47 -7.61
CA THR A 120 2.82 12.79 -7.03
C THR A 120 4.16 13.47 -6.68
N PRO A 121 4.20 14.79 -6.45
CA PRO A 121 5.45 15.50 -6.12
C PRO A 121 6.15 14.97 -4.86
N ASN A 122 5.38 14.39 -3.94
CA ASN A 122 5.89 13.71 -2.74
C ASN A 122 6.17 12.21 -2.95
N PHE A 123 6.40 11.78 -4.20
CA PHE A 123 6.76 10.41 -4.56
C PHE A 123 5.77 9.32 -4.10
N LYS A 124 4.47 9.65 -4.04
CA LYS A 124 3.41 8.67 -3.82
C LYS A 124 2.83 8.20 -5.15
N ARG A 125 2.33 6.97 -5.16
CA ARG A 125 1.85 6.29 -6.37
C ARG A 125 0.48 5.64 -6.17
N PRO A 126 -0.29 5.45 -7.24
CA PRO A 126 -1.67 4.94 -7.15
C PRO A 126 -1.77 3.42 -6.96
N ILE A 127 -0.68 2.69 -7.22
CA ILE A 127 -0.64 1.24 -7.27
C ILE A 127 0.53 0.72 -6.43
N SER A 128 0.32 -0.42 -5.77
CA SER A 128 1.42 -1.23 -5.26
C SER A 128 1.37 -2.66 -5.77
N ILE A 129 2.54 -3.27 -5.93
CA ILE A 129 2.74 -4.62 -6.42
C ILE A 129 3.57 -5.36 -5.38
N ILE A 130 3.05 -6.48 -4.92
CA ILE A 130 3.56 -7.24 -3.79
C ILE A 130 3.81 -8.66 -4.27
N ASP A 131 4.96 -9.21 -3.92
CA ASP A 131 5.21 -10.63 -4.00
C ASP A 131 4.44 -11.33 -2.86
N PRO A 132 3.39 -12.12 -3.15
CA PRO A 132 2.54 -12.71 -2.12
C PRO A 132 3.27 -13.75 -1.26
N GLU A 133 4.38 -14.32 -1.74
CA GLU A 133 5.15 -15.33 -0.99
C GLU A 133 6.05 -14.68 0.06
N THR A 134 6.69 -13.55 -0.29
CA THR A 134 7.63 -12.85 0.60
C THR A 134 7.00 -11.65 1.29
N THR A 135 5.83 -11.21 0.84
CA THR A 135 5.18 -9.93 1.17
C THR A 135 6.04 -8.69 0.87
N GLU A 136 7.10 -8.86 0.08
CA GLU A 136 7.95 -7.75 -0.32
C GLU A 136 7.32 -6.95 -1.45
N GLU A 137 7.50 -5.64 -1.37
CA GLU A 137 7.02 -4.74 -2.40
C GLU A 137 7.99 -4.72 -3.58
N VAL A 138 7.46 -4.87 -4.80
CA VAL A 138 8.25 -4.72 -6.02
C VAL A 138 8.60 -3.25 -6.20
N LYS A 139 9.86 -2.91 -5.94
CA LYS A 139 10.38 -1.55 -6.09
C LYS A 139 10.27 -1.10 -7.56
N PRO A 140 9.57 0.02 -7.85
CA PRO A 140 9.47 0.55 -9.21
C PRO A 140 10.81 1.14 -9.67
N VAL A 141 11.08 1.04 -10.96
CA VAL A 141 12.15 1.79 -11.63
C VAL A 141 11.59 3.15 -12.02
N LEU A 142 12.17 4.21 -11.47
CA LEU A 142 11.83 5.59 -11.79
C LEU A 142 12.59 6.07 -13.01
N TYR A 143 11.94 6.89 -13.83
CA TYR A 143 12.56 7.61 -14.93
C TYR A 143 11.83 8.91 -15.20
N PHE A 144 12.54 9.85 -15.82
CA PHE A 144 11.98 11.10 -16.30
C PHE A 144 11.53 10.93 -17.76
N ASP A 145 10.27 11.24 -18.04
CA ASP A 145 9.73 11.23 -19.39
C ASP A 145 9.79 12.64 -19.98
N GLU A 146 10.77 12.87 -20.86
CA GLU A 146 11.01 14.17 -21.51
C GLU A 146 9.83 14.64 -22.36
N LYS A 147 8.99 13.74 -22.88
CA LYS A 147 7.85 14.12 -23.73
C LYS A 147 6.73 14.76 -22.92
N THR A 148 6.56 14.30 -21.68
CA THR A 148 5.50 14.77 -20.78
C THR A 148 6.02 15.68 -19.68
N ASN A 149 7.35 15.79 -19.51
CA ASN A 149 8.02 16.52 -18.44
C ASN A 149 7.62 16.01 -17.04
N GLU A 150 7.47 14.69 -16.90
CA GLU A 150 6.95 14.02 -15.71
C GLU A 150 7.89 12.92 -15.19
N VAL A 151 7.88 12.69 -13.88
CA VAL A 151 8.51 11.51 -13.28
C VAL A 151 7.51 10.35 -13.30
N LYS A 152 7.90 9.27 -13.97
CA LYS A 152 7.11 8.05 -14.10
C LYS A 152 7.82 6.88 -13.44
N GLY A 153 7.06 5.85 -13.10
CA GLY A 153 7.62 4.57 -12.71
C GLY A 153 6.93 3.40 -13.37
N LYS A 154 7.67 2.31 -13.43
CA LYS A 154 7.21 0.99 -13.86
C LYS A 154 7.88 -0.08 -13.02
N CYS A 155 7.19 -1.16 -12.70
CA CYS A 155 7.82 -2.29 -12.03
C CYS A 155 8.29 -3.32 -13.06
N LYS A 156 9.34 -4.05 -12.72
CA LYS A 156 9.84 -5.18 -13.52
C LYS A 156 9.47 -6.47 -12.79
N LEU A 157 8.63 -7.27 -13.43
CA LEU A 157 8.18 -8.55 -12.90
C LEU A 157 9.15 -9.65 -13.33
N LYS A 158 9.45 -10.58 -12.40
CA LYS A 158 10.27 -11.75 -12.71
C LYS A 158 9.40 -12.83 -13.39
N PRO A 159 9.95 -13.58 -14.35
CA PRO A 159 9.24 -14.69 -14.98
C PRO A 159 8.91 -15.79 -13.97
N TYR A 160 7.85 -16.56 -14.25
CA TYR A 160 7.39 -17.70 -13.48
C TYR A 160 7.05 -17.39 -12.01
N LYS A 161 6.67 -16.14 -11.74
CA LYS A 161 6.31 -15.67 -10.40
C LYS A 161 5.01 -14.90 -10.43
N SER A 162 4.17 -15.16 -9.44
CA SER A 162 2.91 -14.44 -9.25
C SER A 162 3.11 -13.20 -8.39
N TYR A 163 2.38 -12.14 -8.68
CA TYR A 163 2.36 -10.91 -7.90
C TYR A 163 0.91 -10.49 -7.62
N PHE A 164 0.69 -9.90 -6.46
CA PHE A 164 -0.56 -9.24 -6.10
C PHE A 164 -0.40 -7.75 -6.34
N ALA A 165 -1.19 -7.17 -7.24
CA ALA A 165 -1.22 -5.74 -7.47
C ALA A 165 -2.56 -5.16 -7.05
N PHE A 166 -2.54 -3.99 -6.41
CA PHE A 166 -3.76 -3.30 -6.00
C PHE A 166 -3.66 -1.79 -6.13
N GLU A 167 -4.83 -1.17 -6.25
CA GLU A 167 -5.03 0.26 -6.37
C GLU A 167 -6.40 0.66 -5.80
N ILE A 168 -6.50 1.87 -5.26
CA ILE A 168 -7.77 2.45 -4.83
C ILE A 168 -8.32 3.28 -5.99
N ARG A 169 -9.52 2.94 -6.45
CA ARG A 169 -10.23 3.63 -7.55
C ARG A 169 -11.65 3.84 -7.10
N ASP A 170 -12.33 4.93 -7.47
CA ASP A 170 -13.78 4.93 -7.26
C ASP A 170 -14.42 3.82 -8.10
N SER A 171 -15.55 3.28 -7.64
CA SER A 171 -16.42 2.49 -8.50
C SER A 171 -16.87 3.39 -9.64
N GLU A 172 -16.51 3.05 -10.88
CA GLU A 172 -17.10 3.63 -12.08
C GLU A 172 -18.63 3.47 -12.07
#